data_AF-A0A221NKY4-F1
#
_entry.id   AF-A0A221NKY4-F1
#
_cell.length_a   1.000
_cell.length_b   1.000
_cell.length_c   1.000
_cell.angle_alpha   90.00
_cell.angle_beta   90.00
_cell.angle_gamma   90.00
#
_symmetry.space_group_name_H-M   'P 1'
#
loop_
_entity.id
_entity.type
_entity.pdbx_description
1 polymer ?
#
loop_
_entity_poly.entity_id
_entity_poly.type
_entity_poly.pdbx_seq_one_letter_code
_entity_poly.pdbx_strand_id
1 'polypeptide(L)'
;MTQAMVLEDRTWTDDAMDVLAQVAKRGEPFTAYALTQAGLRNPPHPSMWGTLFRHAAERGAIRPAKVPFVRSPRPGRNGGVCAQWRAAR
;
A
#
# COMPACT_ATOMS: atom_id res chain seq x y z
N MET A 1 -0.24 -7.36 28.89
CA MET A 1 -0.01 -7.82 27.51
C MET A 1 1.16 -7.04 26.95
N THR A 2 2.31 -7.67 26.82
CA THR A 2 3.58 -7.02 26.46
C THR A 2 3.55 -6.69 24.98
N GLN A 3 3.33 -5.43 24.62
CA GLN A 3 3.48 -4.96 23.25
C GLN A 3 4.97 -5.10 22.91
N ALA A 4 5.30 -6.12 22.13
CA ALA A 4 6.61 -6.22 21.51
C ALA A 4 6.74 -4.98 20.62
N MET A 5 7.52 -4.02 21.09
CA MET A 5 7.92 -2.84 20.34
C MET A 5 8.83 -3.36 19.23
N VAL A 6 8.21 -3.78 18.12
CA VAL A 6 8.92 -4.23 16.94
C VAL A 6 9.81 -3.07 16.54
N LEU A 7 11.12 -3.27 16.57
CA LEU A 7 12.06 -2.45 15.81
C LEU A 7 11.81 -2.75 14.33
N GLU A 8 10.61 -2.42 13.85
CA GLU A 8 10.29 -2.33 12.44
C GLU A 8 11.17 -1.22 11.88
N ASP A 9 11.76 -1.47 10.72
CA ASP A 9 12.47 -0.45 9.94
C ASP A 9 11.52 0.73 9.73
N ARG A 10 11.59 1.72 10.64
CA ARG A 10 10.66 2.86 10.70
C ARG A 10 10.73 3.67 9.41
N THR A 11 11.89 3.65 8.75
CA THR A 11 12.13 4.39 7.52
C THR A 11 11.30 3.85 6.36
N TRP A 12 11.03 2.53 6.30
CA TRP A 12 10.21 1.98 5.21
C TRP A 12 8.79 2.53 5.23
N THR A 13 8.19 2.63 6.41
CA THR A 13 6.80 3.10 6.54
C THR A 13 6.69 4.56 6.13
N ASP A 14 7.66 5.39 6.51
CA ASP A 14 7.70 6.81 6.14
C ASP A 14 7.90 6.97 4.61
N ASP A 15 8.90 6.28 4.03
CA ASP A 15 9.13 6.23 2.58
C ASP A 15 7.86 5.78 1.83
N ALA A 16 7.20 4.74 2.36
CA ALA A 16 6.01 4.17 1.75
C ALA A 16 4.81 5.12 1.78
N MET A 17 4.64 5.87 2.86
CA MET A 17 3.60 6.90 2.97
C MET A 17 3.84 8.04 1.96
N ASP A 18 5.09 8.45 1.76
CA ASP A 18 5.45 9.48 0.78
C ASP A 18 5.19 9.01 -0.66
N VAL A 19 5.65 7.81 -1.01
CA VAL A 19 5.40 7.23 -2.35
C VAL A 19 3.89 7.02 -2.57
N LEU A 20 3.17 6.55 -1.55
CA LEU A 20 1.72 6.38 -1.61
C LEU A 20 1.02 7.71 -1.86
N ALA A 21 1.42 8.79 -1.18
CA ALA A 21 0.87 10.12 -1.41
C ALA A 21 1.16 10.61 -2.84
N GLN A 22 2.37 10.39 -3.36
CA GLN A 22 2.72 10.75 -4.74
C GLN A 22 1.89 9.97 -5.77
N VAL A 23 1.71 8.67 -5.57
CA VAL A 23 0.89 7.83 -6.45
C VAL A 23 -0.58 8.21 -6.35
N ALA A 24 -1.09 8.46 -5.14
CA ALA A 24 -2.46 8.90 -4.92
C ALA A 24 -2.77 10.23 -5.62
N LYS A 25 -1.82 11.18 -5.64
CA LYS A 25 -1.97 12.47 -6.37
C LYS A 25 -2.20 12.32 -7.87
N ARG A 26 -1.84 11.17 -8.47
CA ARG A 26 -2.10 10.91 -9.90
C ARG A 26 -3.59 10.74 -10.20
N GLY A 27 -4.43 10.52 -9.19
CA GLY A 27 -5.89 10.43 -9.32
C GLY A 27 -6.39 9.07 -9.84
N GLU A 28 -5.49 8.17 -10.23
CA GLU A 28 -5.82 6.83 -10.71
C GLU A 28 -5.89 5.80 -9.58
N PRO A 29 -6.73 4.76 -9.70
CA PRO A 29 -6.72 3.63 -8.78
C PRO A 29 -5.40 2.86 -8.84
N PHE A 30 -4.81 2.55 -7.69
CA PHE A 30 -3.50 1.93 -7.58
C PHE A 30 -3.50 0.72 -6.62
N THR A 31 -2.47 -0.11 -6.72
CA THR A 31 -2.26 -1.31 -5.89
C THR A 31 -0.89 -1.25 -5.22
N ALA A 32 -0.59 -2.19 -4.31
CA ALA A 32 0.76 -2.34 -3.75
C ALA A 32 1.84 -2.46 -4.84
N TYR A 33 1.52 -3.11 -5.96
CA TYR A 33 2.45 -3.24 -7.08
C TYR A 33 2.76 -1.88 -7.72
N ALA A 34 1.77 -1.00 -7.85
CA ALA A 34 2.00 0.35 -8.37
C ALA A 34 2.99 1.14 -7.50
N LEU A 35 2.96 0.96 -6.18
CA LEU A 35 3.94 1.58 -5.28
C LEU A 35 5.36 1.03 -5.54
N THR A 36 5.49 -0.28 -5.76
CA THR A 36 6.80 -0.87 -6.12
C THR A 36 7.29 -0.38 -7.48
N GLN A 37 6.40 -0.17 -8.46
CA GLN A 37 6.75 0.40 -9.76
C GLN A 37 7.13 1.87 -9.67
N ALA A 38 6.61 2.60 -8.68
CA ALA A 38 7.01 3.97 -8.36
C ALA A 38 8.36 4.06 -7.62
N GLY A 39 9.05 2.93 -7.39
CA GLY A 39 10.37 2.90 -6.77
C GLY A 39 10.37 2.53 -5.29
N LEU A 40 9.22 2.22 -4.68
CA LEU A 40 9.17 1.78 -3.30
C LEU A 40 9.81 0.38 -3.15
N ARG A 41 10.82 0.28 -2.31
CA ARG A 41 11.46 -0.98 -1.94
C ARG A 41 10.45 -1.94 -1.29
N ASN A 42 10.67 -3.25 -1.40
CA ASN A 42 9.82 -4.22 -0.71
C ASN A 42 9.91 -4.01 0.81
N PRO A 43 8.80 -4.17 1.55
CA PRO A 43 8.84 -4.08 3.00
C PRO A 43 9.68 -5.22 3.59
N PRO A 44 10.26 -5.01 4.79
CA PRO A 44 10.86 -6.08 5.58
C PRO A 44 9.92 -7.26 5.82
N HIS A 45 8.62 -6.99 6.02
CA HIS A 45 7.60 -8.01 6.23
C HIS A 45 6.38 -7.81 5.31
N PRO A 46 5.85 -8.86 4.66
CA PRO A 46 4.69 -8.74 3.77
C PRO A 46 3.42 -8.16 4.43
N SER A 47 3.24 -8.36 5.74
CA SER A 47 2.14 -7.82 6.52
C SER A 47 2.11 -6.29 6.56
N MET A 48 3.28 -5.64 6.38
CA MET A 48 3.40 -4.18 6.43
C MET A 48 2.64 -3.49 5.31
N TRP A 49 2.39 -4.16 4.18
CA TRP A 49 1.49 -3.63 3.15
C TRP A 49 0.08 -3.39 3.69
N GLY A 50 -0.46 -4.38 4.42
CA GLY A 50 -1.79 -4.26 5.03
C GLY A 50 -1.85 -3.10 6.02
N THR A 51 -0.84 -3.00 6.88
CA THR A 51 -0.69 -1.92 7.86
C THR A 51 -0.58 -0.55 7.20
N LEU A 52 0.23 -0.41 6.14
CA LEU A 52 0.39 0.82 5.36
C LEU A 52 -0.95 1.31 4.80
N PHE A 53 -1.66 0.47 4.06
CA PHE A 53 -2.93 0.86 3.44
C PHE A 53 -4.00 1.17 4.48
N ARG A 54 -4.04 0.41 5.57
CA ARG A 54 -4.94 0.67 6.70
C ARG A 54 -4.66 2.03 7.32
N HIS A 55 -3.42 2.34 7.67
CA HIS A 55 -3.07 3.64 8.25
C HIS A 55 -3.32 4.80 7.29
N ALA A 56 -2.99 4.64 6.00
CA ALA A 56 -3.27 5.66 5.00
C ALA A 56 -4.79 5.91 4.85
N ALA A 57 -5.61 4.86 4.94
CA ALA A 57 -7.06 4.98 4.91
C ALA A 57 -7.63 5.62 6.18
N GLU A 58 -7.15 5.22 7.36
CA GLU A 58 -7.52 5.81 8.66
C GLU A 58 -7.17 7.31 8.72
N ARG A 59 -6.04 7.71 8.13
CA ARG A 59 -5.63 9.12 7.99
C ARG A 59 -6.38 9.88 6.89
N GLY A 60 -7.26 9.22 6.16
CA GLY A 60 -8.03 9.82 5.08
C GLY A 60 -7.19 10.21 3.85
N ALA A 61 -5.99 9.65 3.67
CA ALA A 61 -5.19 9.89 2.45
C ALA A 61 -5.73 9.10 1.25
N ILE A 62 -6.29 7.91 1.52
CA ILE A 62 -6.82 7.00 0.50
C ILE A 62 -8.17 6.42 0.92
N ARG A 63 -8.89 5.88 -0.06
CA ARG A 63 -10.10 5.08 0.15
C ARG A 63 -10.09 3.87 -0.77
N PRO A 64 -10.85 2.80 -0.44
CA PRO A 64 -11.07 1.70 -1.36
C PRO A 64 -11.54 2.22 -2.71
N ALA A 65 -10.98 1.69 -3.80
CA ALA A 65 -11.47 2.00 -5.14
C ALA A 65 -12.91 1.49 -5.33
N LYS A 66 -13.61 1.99 -6.35
CA LYS A 66 -14.97 1.55 -6.69
C LYS A 66 -15.01 0.03 -6.95
N VAL A 67 -13.92 -0.51 -7.49
CA VAL A 67 -13.66 -1.95 -7.58
C VAL A 67 -12.54 -2.28 -6.58
N PRO A 68 -12.86 -2.78 -5.38
CA PRO A 68 -11.87 -2.90 -4.30
C PRO A 68 -10.86 -4.03 -4.51
N PHE A 69 -11.15 -4.99 -5.39
CA PHE A 69 -10.26 -6.10 -5.71
C PHE A 69 -10.13 -6.26 -7.21
N VAL A 70 -8.88 -6.25 -7.68
CA VAL A 70 -8.54 -6.50 -9.09
C VAL A 70 -7.62 -7.70 -9.19
N ARG A 71 -7.59 -8.37 -10.34
CA ARG A 71 -6.55 -9.38 -10.59
C ARG A 71 -5.19 -8.72 -10.51
N SER A 72 -4.26 -9.38 -9.82
CA SER A 72 -2.88 -8.95 -9.69
C SER A 72 -2.27 -8.76 -11.08
N PRO A 73 -1.77 -7.56 -11.42
CA PRO A 73 -1.07 -7.34 -12.68
C PRO A 73 0.34 -7.95 -12.70
N ARG A 74 0.83 -8.46 -11.55
CA ARG A 74 2.16 -9.06 -11.45
C ARG A 74 2.24 -10.37 -12.24
N PRO A 75 3.14 -10.49 -13.24
CA PRO A 75 3.18 -11.62 -14.18
C PRO A 75 3.47 -13.00 -13.57
N GLY A 76 3.74 -13.10 -12.26
CA GLY A 76 4.01 -14.36 -11.55
C GLY A 76 2.96 -14.82 -10.53
N ARG A 77 1.85 -14.09 -10.32
CA ARG A 77 0.75 -14.57 -9.44
C ARG A 77 -0.39 -15.10 -10.31
N ASN A 78 -0.52 -16.43 -10.40
CA ASN A 78 -1.62 -17.16 -11.04
C ASN A 78 -3.00 -16.69 -10.56
N GLY A 79 -3.56 -15.62 -11.15
CA GLY A 79 -4.92 -15.16 -10.88
C GLY A 79 -5.20 -14.61 -9.48
N GLY A 80 -4.17 -14.34 -8.65
CA GLY A 80 -4.36 -13.79 -7.32
C GLY A 80 -5.00 -12.40 -7.36
N VAL A 81 -5.92 -12.10 -6.44
CA VAL A 81 -6.53 -10.77 -6.32
C VAL A 81 -5.69 -9.85 -5.44
N CYS A 82 -5.66 -8.56 -5.78
CA CYS A 82 -5.02 -7.51 -5.00
C CYS A 82 -6.03 -6.42 -4.68
N ALA A 83 -5.92 -5.84 -3.48
CA ALA A 83 -6.71 -4.69 -3.09
C ALA A 83 -6.32 -3.47 -3.95
N GLN A 84 -7.33 -2.72 -4.40
CA GLN A 84 -7.17 -1.49 -5.16
C GLN A 84 -7.66 -0.29 -4.35
N TRP A 85 -6.84 0.76 -4.34
CA TRP A 85 -7.04 1.98 -3.57
C TRP A 85 -7.04 3.19 -4.49
N ARG A 86 -7.61 4.30 -4.04
CA ARG A 86 -7.54 5.59 -4.73
C ARG A 86 -7.38 6.71 -3.70
N ALA A 87 -6.97 7.90 -4.14
CA ALA A 87 -6.96 9.07 -3.26
C ALA A 87 -8.35 9.31 -2.64
N ALA A 88 -8.36 9.69 -1.35
CA ALA A 88 -9.54 10.31 -0.78
C ALA A 88 -9.64 11.73 -1.37
N ARG A 89 -10.80 12.06 -1.94
CA ARG A 89 -11.11 13.42 -2.38
C ARG A 89 -11.33 14.33 -1.18
#